data_AF-A0A432T9I3-F1
#
_entry.id   AF-A0A432T9I3-F1
#
_cell.length_a   1.000
_cell.length_b   1.000
_cell.length_c   1.000
_cell.angle_alpha   90.00
_cell.angle_beta   90.00
_cell.angle_gamma   90.00
#
_symmetry.space_group_name_H-M   'P 1'
#
loop_
_entity.id
_entity.type
_entity.pdbx_description
1 polymer ?
#
loop_
_entity_poly.entity_id
_entity_poly.type
_entity_poly.pdbx_seq_one_letter_code
_entity_poly.pdbx_strand_id
1 'polypeptide(L)'
;MNANTPRITARVDIDTQELLSKAAALIGISSINSFVLTAAIEKAKKIIQKENALKLSYKDAMLFVDALDAPQANPRLEQAMKNYETKDIKERALESGYWLML
;
A
#
# COMPACT_ATOMS: atom_id res chain seq x y z
N MET A 1 40.28 9.82 7.89
CA MET A 1 38.93 9.54 8.40
C MET A 1 38.76 8.04 8.47
N ASN A 2 38.75 7.45 9.67
CA ASN A 2 38.58 6.01 9.82
C ASN A 2 37.11 5.67 9.56
N ALA A 3 36.82 5.13 8.37
CA ALA A 3 35.51 4.67 7.98
C ALA A 3 35.14 3.40 8.77
N ASN A 4 34.72 3.56 10.02
CA ASN A 4 34.28 2.45 10.85
C ASN A 4 32.86 2.05 10.43
N THR A 5 32.75 1.28 9.35
CA THR A 5 31.48 0.76 8.86
C THR A 5 30.99 -0.32 9.82
N PRO A 6 29.76 -0.22 10.36
CA PRO A 6 29.21 -1.24 11.24
C PRO A 6 29.13 -2.58 10.51
N ARG A 7 29.63 -3.64 11.14
CA ARG A 7 29.66 -5.01 10.59
C ARG A 7 28.61 -5.87 11.26
N ILE A 8 27.96 -6.72 10.46
CA ILE A 8 27.04 -7.75 10.95
C ILE A 8 27.82 -9.06 10.99
N THR A 9 27.91 -9.69 12.16
CA THR A 9 28.54 -11.00 12.34
C THR A 9 27.57 -11.92 13.07
N ALA A 10 27.45 -13.16 12.59
CA ALA A 10 26.61 -14.19 13.20
C ALA A 10 27.33 -15.53 13.12
N ARG A 11 27.18 -16.35 14.16
CA ARG A 11 27.62 -17.75 14.13
C ARG A 11 26.50 -18.59 13.52
N VAL A 12 26.88 -19.50 12.62
CA VAL A 12 25.99 -20.46 11.99
C VAL A 12 26.56 -21.86 12.19
N ASP A 13 25.68 -22.86 12.34
CA ASP A 13 26.08 -24.25 12.28
C ASP A 13 26.29 -24.71 10.83
N ILE A 14 26.78 -25.95 10.68
CA ILE A 14 27.10 -26.53 9.38
C ILE A 14 25.86 -26.63 8.48
N ASP A 15 24.71 -27.01 9.05
CA ASP A 15 23.46 -27.21 8.32
C ASP A 15 22.93 -25.88 7.77
N THR A 16 22.97 -24.83 8.59
CA THR A 16 22.60 -23.47 8.20
C THR A 16 23.55 -22.93 7.14
N GLN A 17 24.86 -23.16 7.29
CA GLN A 17 25.85 -22.75 6.28
C GLN A 17 25.60 -23.42 4.94
N GLU A 18 25.33 -24.73 4.91
CA GLU A 18 24.99 -25.45 3.69
C GLU A 18 23.70 -24.94 3.05
N LEU A 19 22.66 -24.72 3.86
CA LEU A 19 21.37 -24.20 3.39
C LEU A 19 21.56 -22.84 2.70
N LEU A 20 22.27 -21.91 3.35
CA LEU A 20 22.54 -20.58 2.80
C LEU A 20 23.42 -20.67 1.54
N SER A 21 24.37 -21.59 1.49
CA SER A 21 25.23 -21.80 0.30
C SER A 21 24.42 -22.31 -0.89
N LYS A 22 23.55 -23.31 -0.68
CA LYS A 22 22.65 -23.85 -1.71
C LYS A 22 21.71 -22.76 -2.22
N ALA A 23 21.08 -22.01 -1.31
CA ALA A 23 20.19 -20.90 -1.68
C ALA A 23 20.91 -19.80 -2.47
N ALA A 24 22.13 -19.42 -2.05
CA ALA A 24 22.95 -18.44 -2.77
C ALA A 24 23.28 -18.89 -4.19
N ALA A 25 23.68 -20.16 -4.36
CA ALA A 25 23.96 -20.73 -5.67
C ALA A 25 22.74 -20.72 -6.60
N LEU A 26 21.55 -21.03 -6.08
CA LEU A 26 20.30 -21.03 -6.86
C LEU A 26 19.94 -19.65 -7.42
N ILE A 27 20.26 -18.57 -6.70
CA ILE A 27 19.98 -17.20 -7.14
C ILE A 27 21.19 -16.52 -7.81
N GLY A 28 22.25 -17.28 -8.08
CA GLY A 28 23.45 -16.78 -8.76
C GLY A 28 24.34 -15.87 -7.91
N ILE A 29 24.22 -15.92 -6.58
CA ILE A 29 25.09 -15.17 -5.67
C ILE A 29 26.26 -16.06 -5.25
N SER A 30 27.48 -15.56 -5.45
CA SER A 30 28.72 -16.32 -5.19
C SER A 30 29.16 -16.35 -3.72
N SER A 31 28.57 -15.51 -2.86
CA SER A 31 28.98 -15.37 -1.45
C SER A 31 27.79 -15.45 -0.51
N ILE A 32 27.93 -16.27 0.54
CA ILE A 32 26.95 -16.39 1.64
C ILE A 32 26.72 -15.02 2.31
N ASN A 33 27.78 -14.23 2.51
CA ASN A 33 27.65 -12.92 3.15
C ASN A 33 26.79 -11.96 2.32
N SER A 34 27.01 -11.95 1.01
CA SER A 34 26.21 -11.14 0.08
C SER A 34 24.76 -11.63 0.04
N PHE A 35 24.54 -12.94 0.06
CA PHE A 35 23.21 -13.54 0.14
C PHE A 35 22.46 -13.10 1.41
N VAL A 36 23.10 -13.26 2.57
CA VAL A 36 22.50 -12.91 3.88
C VAL A 36 22.19 -11.41 3.95
N LEU A 37 23.09 -10.56 3.47
CA LEU A 37 22.85 -9.11 3.44
C LEU A 37 21.64 -8.76 2.58
N THR A 38 21.57 -9.29 1.35
CA THR A 38 20.44 -9.04 0.44
C THR A 38 19.13 -9.55 1.03
N ALA A 39 19.11 -10.78 1.55
CA ALA A 39 17.94 -11.37 2.18
C ALA A 39 17.46 -10.56 3.41
N ALA A 40 18.40 -10.07 4.24
CA ALA A 40 18.09 -9.22 5.38
C ALA A 40 17.48 -7.88 4.95
N ILE A 41 18.04 -7.23 3.92
CA ILE A 41 17.52 -5.98 3.37
C ILE A 41 16.10 -6.18 2.82
N GLU A 42 15.87 -7.23 2.03
CA GLU A 42 14.55 -7.55 1.48
C GLU A 42 13.53 -7.80 2.58
N LYS A 43 13.90 -8.60 3.59
CA LYS A 43 13.02 -8.90 4.72
C LYS A 43 12.70 -7.65 5.53
N ALA A 44 13.68 -6.79 5.78
CA ALA A 44 13.49 -5.52 6.49
C ALA A 44 12.50 -4.60 5.73
N LYS A 45 12.67 -4.44 4.41
CA LYS A 45 11.74 -3.65 3.59
C LYS A 45 10.31 -4.20 3.67
N LYS A 46 10.14 -5.52 3.57
CA LYS A 46 8.81 -6.16 3.68
C LYS A 46 8.17 -5.94 5.05
N ILE A 47 8.93 -6.02 6.13
CA ILE A 47 8.43 -5.77 7.50
C ILE A 47 7.98 -4.31 7.62
N ILE A 48 8.81 -3.35 7.21
CA ILE A 48 8.48 -1.92 7.29
C ILE A 48 7.23 -1.59 6.47
N GLN A 49 7.13 -2.12 5.25
CA GLN A 49 5.95 -1.92 4.40
C GLN A 49 4.69 -2.49 5.06
N LYS A 50 4.76 -3.71 5.63
CA LYS A 50 3.63 -4.34 6.32
C LYS A 50 3.17 -3.52 7.52
N GLU A 51 4.10 -3.08 8.37
CA GLU A 51 3.79 -2.26 9.55
C GLU A 51 3.18 -0.91 9.16
N ASN A 52 3.72 -0.24 8.14
CA ASN A 52 3.18 1.03 7.66
C ASN A 52 1.78 0.88 7.05
N ALA A 53 1.54 -0.18 6.27
CA ALA A 53 0.22 -0.47 5.72
C ALA A 53 -0.82 -0.75 6.83
N LEU A 54 -0.44 -1.51 7.87
CA LEU A 54 -1.31 -1.76 9.03
C LEU A 54 -1.62 -0.45 9.78
N LYS A 55 -0.63 0.42 10.00
CA LYS A 55 -0.84 1.74 10.63
C LYS A 55 -1.76 2.65 9.83
N LEU A 56 -1.62 2.67 8.50
CA LEU A 56 -2.52 3.41 7.62
C LEU A 56 -3.93 2.84 7.70
N SER A 57 -4.11 1.52 7.57
CA SER A 57 -5.41 0.86 7.69
C SER A 57 -6.11 1.14 9.03
N TYR A 58 -5.38 1.14 10.15
CA TYR A 58 -5.95 1.49 11.45
C TYR A 58 -6.39 2.95 11.51
N LYS A 59 -5.56 3.87 11.01
CA LYS A 59 -5.91 5.30 10.92
C LYS A 59 -7.13 5.52 10.04
N ASP A 60 -7.20 4.85 8.90
CA ASP A 60 -8.32 4.95 7.96
C ASP A 60 -9.60 4.37 8.57
N ALA A 61 -9.50 3.25 9.28
CA ALA A 61 -10.62 2.68 10.02
C ALA A 61 -11.11 3.64 11.12
N MET A 62 -10.20 4.33 11.82
CA MET A 62 -10.59 5.31 12.83
C MET A 62 -11.22 6.56 12.22
N LEU A 63 -10.64 7.10 11.16
CA LEU A 63 -11.26 8.19 10.40
C LEU A 63 -12.64 7.79 9.87
N PHE A 64 -12.81 6.54 9.46
CA PHE A 64 -14.10 6.02 9.02
C PHE A 64 -15.11 5.96 10.17
N VAL A 65 -14.73 5.43 11.33
CA VAL A 65 -15.60 5.41 12.53
C VAL A 65 -15.95 6.84 12.98
N ASP A 66 -14.96 7.73 13.07
CA ASP A 66 -15.16 9.13 13.44
C ASP A 66 -16.12 9.85 12.46
N ALA A 67 -16.01 9.53 11.16
CA ALA A 67 -16.90 10.07 10.13
C ALA A 67 -18.33 9.51 10.22
N LEU A 68 -18.51 8.29 10.74
CA LEU A 68 -19.84 7.73 11.01
C LEU A 68 -20.48 8.35 12.25
N ASP A 69 -19.69 8.60 13.30
CA ASP A 69 -20.16 9.20 14.55
C ASP A 69 -20.49 10.70 14.39
N ALA A 70 -19.77 11.42 13.53
CA ALA A 70 -19.99 12.83 13.23
C ALA A 70 -19.99 13.09 11.71
N PRO A 71 -21.06 12.71 10.99
CA PRO A 71 -21.11 12.86 9.53
C PRO A 71 -21.09 14.33 9.15
N GLN A 72 -19.97 14.78 8.59
CA GLN A 72 -19.83 16.11 8.01
C GLN A 72 -20.32 16.08 6.56
N ALA A 73 -21.24 16.97 6.23
CA ALA A 73 -21.70 17.15 4.87
C ALA A 73 -20.52 17.63 3.99
N ASN A 74 -20.13 16.82 3.00
CA ASN A 74 -19.09 17.21 2.06
C ASN A 74 -19.74 17.98 0.89
N PRO A 75 -19.53 19.31 0.78
CA PRO A 75 -20.19 20.14 -0.23
C PRO A 75 -19.85 19.72 -1.67
N ARG A 76 -18.70 19.07 -1.90
CA ARG A 76 -18.36 18.48 -3.21
C ARG A 76 -19.19 17.23 -3.52
N LEU A 77 -19.51 16.41 -2.52
CA LEU A 77 -20.41 15.28 -2.69
C LEU A 77 -21.85 15.77 -2.93
N GLU A 78 -22.29 16.82 -2.25
CA GLU A 78 -23.61 17.43 -2.50
C GLU A 78 -23.71 18.00 -3.92
N GLN A 79 -22.67 18.70 -4.39
CA GLN A 79 -22.62 19.20 -5.77
C GLN A 79 -22.58 18.05 -6.78
N ALA A 80 -21.84 16.98 -6.50
CA ALA A 80 -21.79 15.80 -7.36
C ALA A 80 -23.16 15.09 -7.44
N MET A 81 -23.86 14.96 -6.31
CA MET A 81 -25.23 14.44 -6.24
C MET A 81 -26.20 15.30 -7.08
N LYS A 82 -26.17 16.62 -6.90
CA LYS A 82 -26.98 17.55 -7.71
C LYS A 82 -26.69 17.43 -9.20
N ASN A 83 -25.42 17.27 -9.56
CA ASN A 83 -25.02 17.11 -10.96
C ASN A 83 -25.48 15.76 -11.55
N TYR A 84 -25.53 14.70 -10.74
CA TYR A 84 -26.07 13.40 -11.15
C TYR A 84 -27.58 13.45 -11.35
N GLU A 85 -28.33 14.01 -10.40
CA GLU A 85 -29.78 14.21 -10.52
C GLU A 85 -30.12 15.07 -11.76
N THR A 86 -29.37 16.15 -11.99
CA THR A 86 -29.59 17.03 -13.15
C THR A 86 -29.32 16.34 -14.48
N LYS A 87 -28.39 15.36 -14.52
CA LYS A 87 -28.15 14.54 -15.72
C LYS A 87 -29.30 13.57 -15.98
N ASP A 88 -29.76 12.87 -14.94
CA ASP A 88 -30.84 11.89 -15.02
C ASP A 88 -32.19 12.56 -15.42
N ILE A 89 -32.44 13.78 -14.92
CA ILE A 89 -33.61 14.59 -15.28
C ILE A 89 -33.52 15.07 -16.74
N LYS A 90 -32.32 15.43 -17.22
CA LYS A 90 -32.11 15.84 -18.62
C LYS A 90 -32.25 14.68 -19.60
N GLU A 91 -31.75 13.48 -19.26
CA GLU A 91 -31.93 12.29 -20.08
C GLU A 91 -33.39 11.85 -20.18
N ARG A 92 -34.13 11.83 -19.06
CA ARG A 92 -35.59 11.58 -19.09
C ARG A 92 -36.39 12.65 -19.83
N ALA A 93 -35.97 13.93 -19.75
CA ALA A 93 -36.61 15.01 -20.49
C ALA A 93 -36.33 14.95 -22.01
N LEU A 94 -35.21 14.36 -22.42
CA LEU A 94 -34.88 14.11 -23.83
C LEU A 94 -35.67 12.91 -24.39
N GLU A 95 -35.94 11.87 -23.58
CA GLU A 95 -36.78 10.74 -23.98
C GLU A 95 -38.28 11.06 -24.02
N SER A 96 -38.76 12.03 -23.23
CA SER A 96 -40.19 12.36 -23.14
C SER A 96 -40.72 13.33 -24.20
N GLY A 97 -39.90 13.83 -25.14
CA GLY A 97 -40.40 14.47 -26.37
C GLY A 97 -41.32 15.71 -26.21
N TYR A 98 -41.14 16.53 -25.17
CA TYR A 98 -41.91 17.76 -24.97
C TYR A 98 -41.03 19.03 -24.97
N TRP A 99 -40.26 19.24 -26.04
CA TRP A 99 -39.53 20.51 -26.27
C TRP A 99 -39.98 21.28 -27.52
N LEU A 100 -41.20 21.03 -28.03
CA LEU A 100 -41.75 21.79 -29.17
C LEU A 100 -42.97 22.67 -28.87
N MET A 101 -43.20 23.11 -27.62
CA MET A 101 -44.20 24.16 -27.42
C MET A 101 -43.94 25.03 -26.19
N LEU A 102 -43.01 25.98 -26.35
CA LEU A 102 -43.19 27.44 -26.21
C LEU A 102 -41.81 28.12 -26.10
#